data_AF-A0A961Q2U7-F1
#
_entry.id   AF-A0A961Q2U7-F1
#
_cell.length_a   1.000
_cell.length_b   1.000
_cell.length_c   1.000
_cell.angle_alpha   90.00
_cell.angle_beta   90.00
_cell.angle_gamma   90.00
#
_symmetry.space_group_name_H-M   'P 1'
#
loop_
_entity.id
_entity.type
_entity.pdbx_description
1 polymer ?
#
loop_
_entity_poly.entity_id
_entity_poly.type
_entity_poly.pdbx_seq_one_letter_code
_entity_poly.pdbx_strand_id
1 'polypeptide(L)' 'MKFTEEHEWLLEEGDLIVVGITEYAAEQLGDIVFV' A
#
# COMPACT_ATOMS: atom_id res chain seq x y z
N MET A 1 -9.19 4.24 7.44
CA MET A 1 -8.09 3.40 6.91
C MET A 1 -8.34 1.96 7.33
N LYS A 2 -8.39 1.06 6.35
CA LYS A 2 -8.42 -0.39 6.57
C LYS A 2 -7.05 -0.94 6.16
N PHE A 3 -6.56 -1.92 6.91
CA PHE A 3 -5.25 -2.56 6.70
C PHE A 3 -5.46 -4.04 6.41
N THR A 4 -4.72 -4.60 5.46
CA THR A 4 -4.72 -6.05 5.16
C THR A 4 -3.55 -6.74 5.86
N GLU A 5 -3.64 -8.06 6.04
CA GLU A 5 -2.52 -8.89 6.54
C GLU A 5 -1.30 -8.85 5.60
N GLU A 6 -1.49 -8.41 4.36
CA GLU A 6 -0.46 -8.23 3.33
C GLU A 6 0.19 -6.83 3.37
N HIS A 7 -0.02 -6.08 4.46
CA HIS A 7 0.55 -4.74 4.65
C HIS A 7 0.11 -3.71 3.60
N GLU A 8 -1.12 -3.84 3.10
CA GLU A 8 -1.73 -2.85 2.22
C GLU A 8 -2.70 -1.96 2.99
N TRP A 9 -2.90 -0.74 2.50
CA TRP A 9 -3.87 0.20 3.01
C TRP A 9 -4.79 0.71 1.90
N LEU A 10 -6.01 1.02 2.32
CA LEU A 10 -7.08 1.52 1.45
C LEU A 10 -7.51 2.92 1.91
N LEU A 11 -7.51 3.86 0.97
CA LEU A 11 -8.08 5.20 1.14
C LEU A 11 -9.20 5.40 0.13
N GLU A 12 -10.39 5.70 0.65
CA GLU A 12 -11.58 6.01 -0.15
C GLU A 12 -11.59 7.51 -0.42
N GLU A 13 -11.57 7.90 -1.70
CA GLU A 13 -11.68 9.28 -2.17
C GLU A 13 -12.86 9.41 -3.13
N GLY A 14 -14.05 9.69 -2.59
CA GLY A 14 -15.29 9.76 -3.37
C GLY A 14 -15.60 8.42 -4.03
N ASP A 15 -15.48 8.39 -5.36
CA ASP A 15 -15.78 7.21 -6.19
C ASP A 15 -14.54 6.35 -6.48
N LEU A 16 -13.37 6.79 -6.00
CA LEU A 16 -12.08 6.14 -6.22
C LEU A 16 -11.57 5.49 -4.94
N ILE A 17 -10.83 4.40 -5.10
CA ILE A 17 -10.06 3.79 -4.01
C ILE A 17 -8.60 3.79 -4.40
N VAL A 18 -7.80 4.45 -3.56
CA VAL A 18 -6.34 4.44 -3.62
C VAL A 18 -5.84 3.27 -2.77
N VAL A 19 -5.03 2.41 -3.38
CA VAL A 19 -4.40 1.26 -2.74
C VAL A 19 -2.90 1.54 -2.66
N GLY A 20 -2.30 1.31 -1.50
CA GLY A 20 -0.86 1.40 -1.31
C GLY A 20 -0.34 0.37 -0.32
N ILE A 21 0.98 0.21 -0.25
CA ILE A 21 1.64 -0.62 0.75
C ILE A 21 2.12 0.24 1.93
N THR A 22 2.30 -0.38 3.10
CA THR A 22 2.88 0.30 4.28
C THR A 22 4.35 0.63 4.05
N GLU A 23 4.84 1.63 4.78
CA GLU A 23 6.27 2.01 4.78
C GLU A 23 7.17 0.84 5.18
N TYR A 24 6.75 0.05 6.18
CA TYR A 24 7.44 -1.19 6.55
C TYR A 24 7.55 -2.18 5.38
N ALA A 25 6.47 -2.42 4.65
CA ALA A 25 6.49 -3.32 3.50
C ALA A 25 7.36 -2.78 2.35
N ALA A 26 7.35 -1.48 2.11
CA ALA A 26 8.23 -0.84 1.13
C ALA A 26 9.71 -1.02 1.48
N GLU A 27 10.08 -0.86 2.76
CA GLU A 27 11.45 -1.08 3.23
C GLU A 27 11.91 -2.55 3.11
N GLN A 28 10.99 -3.52 3.28
CA GLN A 28 11.30 -4.94 3.12
C GLN A 28 11.51 -5.36 1.65
N LEU A 29 10.95 -4.62 0.68
CA LEU A 29 11.08 -4.95 -0.75
C LEU A 29 12.48 -4.62 -1.31
N GLY A 30 13.26 -3.77 -0.65
CA GLY A 30 14.58 -3.35 -1.14
C GLY A 30 14.48 -2.44 -2.37
N ASP A 31 15.44 -2.54 -3.30
CA ASP A 31 15.40 -1.73 -4.52
C ASP A 31 14.23 -2.16 -5.42
N ILE A 32 13.21 -1.31 -5.49
CA ILE A 32 12.07 -1.49 -6.38
C ILE A 32 12.54 -1.28 -7.82
N VAL A 33 12.62 -2.36 -8.58
CA VAL A 33 13.12 -2.35 -9.97
C VAL A 33 12.04 -2.15 -11.03
N PHE A 34 10.76 -2.19 -10.66
CA PHE A 34 9.63 -2.01 -11.57
C PHE A 34 8.34 -1.64 -10.82
N VAL A 35 7.52 -0.77 -11.41
CA VAL A 35 6.17 -0.36 -10.93
C VAL A 35 5.19 -0.42 -12.10
#